data_AF-A7TNI8-F1
#
_entry.id   AF-A7TNI8-F1
#
_cell.length_a   1.000
_cell.length_b   1.000
_cell.length_c   1.000
_cell.angle_alpha   90.00
_cell.angle_beta   90.00
_cell.angle_gamma   90.00
#
_symmetry.space_group_name_H-M   'P 1'
#
loop_
_entity.id
_entity.type
_entity.pdbx_description
1 polymer ?
#
loop_
_entity_poly.entity_id
_entity_poly.type
_entity_poly.pdbx_seq_one_letter_code
_entity_poly.pdbx_strand_id
1 'polypeptide(L)'
;MNVQDRRRLLGPPNAKPIAFSPSIGERNVSETKESKNLEQQVTFNTGLIENCNGSSLVEVIDPKLSRHQTSLITSVYGPRAIKGSFTSQANMTIQLKNGSVEKYNTSELKEISTFLTGVFNSVVNLSRYP
;
A
#
# COMPACT_ATOMS: atom_id res chain seq x y z
N MET A 1 29.79 -18.64 5.84
CA MET A 1 28.83 -18.58 6.95
C MET A 1 27.47 -18.21 6.35
N ASN A 2 26.63 -19.20 6.07
CA ASN A 2 25.36 -19.00 5.35
C ASN A 2 24.27 -18.60 6.35
N VAL A 3 24.33 -17.36 6.86
CA VAL A 3 23.39 -16.90 7.89
C VAL A 3 22.19 -16.25 7.21
N GLN A 4 21.17 -17.06 6.91
CA GLN A 4 19.83 -16.55 6.62
C GLN A 4 19.22 -15.88 7.86
N ASP A 5 18.12 -15.15 7.66
CA ASP A 5 17.38 -14.52 8.76
C ASP A 5 16.96 -15.55 9.82
N ARG A 6 17.48 -15.40 11.05
CA ARG A 6 17.17 -16.27 12.19
C ARG A 6 15.82 -15.97 12.86
N ARG A 7 15.13 -14.91 12.42
CA ARG A 7 13.84 -14.47 12.99
C ARG A 7 12.65 -14.98 12.19
N ARG A 8 12.88 -15.66 11.06
CA ARG A 8 11.83 -16.09 10.13
C ARG A 8 12.12 -17.46 9.55
N LEU A 9 11.05 -18.17 9.19
CA LEU A 9 11.14 -19.41 8.43
C LEU A 9 11.20 -19.07 6.94
N LEU A 10 12.41 -19.02 6.36
CA LEU A 10 12.62 -18.69 4.95
C LEU A 10 12.71 -19.92 4.02
N GLY A 11 12.62 -21.12 4.60
CA GLY A 11 12.82 -22.37 3.87
C GLY A 11 14.29 -22.64 3.51
N PRO A 12 14.56 -23.71 2.73
CA PRO A 12 15.92 -24.10 2.37
C PRO A 12 16.65 -23.03 1.53
N PRO A 13 17.94 -22.76 1.76
CA PRO A 13 18.70 -21.72 1.05
C PRO A 13 18.90 -21.97 -0.44
N ASN A 14 18.75 -23.21 -0.89
CA ASN A 14 18.88 -23.61 -2.28
C ASN A 14 17.54 -23.59 -3.04
N ALA A 15 16.41 -23.36 -2.36
CA ALA A 15 15.12 -23.24 -3.03
C ALA A 15 15.08 -21.95 -3.87
N LYS A 16 14.56 -22.04 -5.09
CA LYS A 16 14.39 -20.89 -6.00
C LYS A 16 12.89 -20.63 -6.21
N PRO A 17 12.43 -19.36 -6.25
CA PRO A 17 11.05 -19.02 -6.60
C PRO A 17 10.66 -19.57 -7.98
N ILE A 18 9.37 -19.87 -8.15
CA ILE A 18 8.81 -20.30 -9.44
C ILE A 18 8.87 -19.11 -10.41
N ALA A 19 9.44 -19.35 -11.60
CA ALA A 19 9.43 -18.41 -12.70
C ALA A 19 8.51 -18.93 -13.81
N PHE A 20 7.67 -18.05 -14.35
CA PHE A 20 6.79 -18.37 -15.47
C PHE A 20 7.41 -17.86 -16.77
N SER A 21 7.50 -18.71 -17.77
CA SER A 21 7.84 -18.28 -19.14
C SER A 21 6.60 -17.69 -19.80
N PRO A 22 6.74 -16.65 -20.65
CA PRO A 22 5.65 -16.23 -21.49
C PRO A 22 5.24 -17.41 -22.40
N SER A 23 3.95 -17.75 -22.43
CA SER A 23 3.44 -18.73 -23.37
C SER A 23 3.53 -18.17 -24.79
N ILE A 24 4.25 -18.84 -25.67
CA ILE A 24 4.27 -18.56 -27.12
C ILE A 24 2.88 -18.95 -27.66
N GLY A 25 1.90 -18.07 -27.52
CA GLY A 25 0.54 -18.39 -27.96
C GLY A 25 -0.59 -17.64 -27.27
N GLU A 26 -0.47 -16.33 -27.07
CA GLU A 26 -1.67 -15.50 -26.96
C GLU A 26 -1.84 -14.75 -28.28
N ARG A 27 -2.71 -15.28 -29.15
CA ARG A 27 -3.20 -14.53 -30.31
C ARG A 27 -3.80 -13.24 -29.77
N ASN A 28 -3.36 -12.12 -30.32
CA ASN A 28 -4.07 -10.86 -30.26
C ASN A 28 -5.47 -11.07 -30.86
N VAL A 29 -6.43 -11.51 -30.05
CA VAL A 29 -7.84 -11.36 -30.39
C VAL A 29 -8.12 -9.89 -30.15
N SER A 30 -7.98 -9.10 -31.21
CA SER A 30 -8.53 -7.76 -31.29
C SER A 30 -10.04 -7.86 -31.23
N GLU A 31 -10.59 -8.02 -30.02
CA GLU A 31 -11.99 -7.73 -29.77
C GLU A 31 -12.13 -6.21 -29.82
N THR A 32 -12.58 -5.71 -30.96
CA THR A 32 -13.17 -4.39 -31.11
C THR A 32 -14.43 -4.32 -30.23
N LYS A 33 -14.25 -4.10 -28.93
CA LYS A 33 -15.36 -3.80 -28.02
C LYS A 33 -15.59 -2.30 -28.04
N GLU A 34 -16.76 -1.92 -28.52
CA GLU A 34 -17.31 -0.58 -28.49
C GLU A 34 -16.93 0.14 -27.20
N SER A 35 -16.27 1.29 -27.35
CA SER A 35 -15.90 2.19 -26.27
C SER A 35 -17.14 2.82 -25.65
N LYS A 36 -17.86 2.07 -24.82
CA LYS A 36 -18.67 2.70 -23.78
C LYS A 36 -17.69 3.36 -22.81
N ASN A 37 -17.99 4.59 -22.43
CA ASN A 37 -17.24 5.38 -21.45
C ASN A 37 -17.32 4.67 -20.09
N LEU A 38 -16.55 3.60 -19.91
CA LEU A 38 -16.49 2.86 -18.65
C LEU A 38 -15.68 3.72 -17.69
N GLU A 39 -16.38 4.40 -16.79
CA GLU A 39 -15.78 5.22 -15.74
C GLU A 39 -15.04 4.32 -14.74
N GLN A 40 -14.00 4.88 -14.11
CA GLN A 40 -13.26 4.22 -13.04
C GLN A 40 -14.21 3.95 -11.88
N GLN A 41 -14.36 2.68 -11.49
CA GLN A 41 -15.20 2.34 -10.34
C GLN A 41 -14.34 2.41 -9.08
N VAL A 42 -14.77 3.24 -8.11
CA VAL A 42 -14.09 3.40 -6.83
C VAL A 42 -15.04 3.07 -5.69
N THR A 43 -14.60 2.21 -4.77
CA THR A 43 -15.35 1.82 -3.57
C THR A 43 -14.59 2.24 -2.32
N PHE A 44 -15.31 2.83 -1.36
CA PHE A 44 -14.76 3.30 -0.09
C PHE A 44 -15.51 2.65 1.07
N ASN A 45 -14.77 2.00 1.96
CA ASN A 45 -15.29 1.46 3.20
C ASN A 45 -14.44 1.98 4.37
N THR A 46 -15.05 2.31 5.51
CA THR A 46 -14.35 2.81 6.71
C THR A 46 -14.72 1.98 7.93
N GLY A 47 -13.87 2.01 8.96
CA GLY A 47 -14.14 1.32 10.24
C GLY A 47 -14.08 -0.22 10.17
N LEU A 48 -13.31 -0.76 9.22
CA LEU A 48 -13.19 -2.21 9.00
C LEU A 48 -12.29 -2.92 10.02
N ILE A 49 -11.35 -2.19 10.65
CA ILE A 49 -10.32 -2.75 11.52
C ILE A 49 -10.53 -2.24 12.94
N GLU A 50 -10.83 -3.17 13.86
CA GLU A 50 -11.12 -2.86 15.27
C GLU A 50 -9.86 -2.55 16.10
N ASN A 51 -8.68 -3.04 15.71
CA ASN A 51 -7.46 -2.87 16.50
C ASN A 51 -6.80 -1.48 16.36
N CYS A 52 -7.42 -0.56 15.62
CA CYS A 52 -6.90 0.77 15.31
C CYS A 52 -7.98 1.84 15.57
N ASN A 53 -7.56 3.10 15.65
CA ASN A 53 -8.48 4.21 15.93
C ASN A 53 -9.33 4.59 14.71
N GLY A 54 -8.81 4.34 13.51
CA GLY A 54 -9.51 4.58 12.25
C GLY A 54 -8.91 3.74 11.14
N SER A 55 -9.74 3.25 10.24
CA SER A 55 -9.31 2.46 9.08
C SER A 55 -10.16 2.77 7.86
N SER A 56 -9.57 2.59 6.69
CA SER A 56 -10.29 2.62 5.41
C SER A 56 -9.78 1.55 4.45
N LEU A 57 -10.67 1.09 3.59
CA LEU A 57 -10.39 0.29 2.41
C LEU A 57 -10.81 1.10 1.19
N VAL A 58 -9.91 1.19 0.21
CA VAL A 58 -10.17 1.82 -1.07
C VAL A 58 -9.90 0.80 -2.17
N GLU A 59 -10.92 0.53 -2.97
CA GLU A 59 -10.83 -0.38 -4.11
C GLU A 59 -11.10 0.39 -5.39
N VAL A 60 -10.22 0.21 -6.37
CA VAL A 60 -10.26 0.86 -7.67
C VAL A 60 -10.23 -0.21 -8.74
N ILE A 61 -11.19 -0.15 -9.65
CA ILE A 61 -11.22 -0.99 -10.85
C ILE A 61 -11.14 -0.06 -12.06
N ASP A 62 -10.05 -0.16 -12.83
CA ASP A 62 -9.88 0.56 -14.09
C ASP A 62 -10.19 -0.38 -15.28
N PRO A 63 -11.36 -0.19 -15.94
CA PRO A 63 -11.76 -0.99 -17.09
C PRO A 63 -11.07 -0.56 -18.40
N LYS A 64 -10.44 0.63 -18.47
CA LYS A 64 -9.94 1.23 -19.72
C LYS A 64 -8.48 0.92 -20.01
N LEU A 65 -7.62 0.83 -18.99
CA LEU A 65 -6.17 0.80 -19.23
C LEU A 65 -5.49 -0.57 -19.07
N SER A 66 -6.02 -1.52 -18.27
CA SER A 66 -5.30 -2.79 -18.02
C SER A 66 -6.08 -3.89 -17.27
N ARG A 67 -7.42 -3.79 -17.09
CA ARG A 67 -8.11 -4.57 -16.03
C ARG A 67 -7.38 -4.45 -14.68
N HIS A 68 -6.74 -3.30 -14.44
CA HIS A 68 -5.92 -3.10 -13.25
C HIS A 68 -6.88 -2.85 -12.09
N GLN A 69 -6.80 -3.73 -11.10
CA GLN A 69 -7.56 -3.64 -9.87
C GLN A 69 -6.59 -3.36 -8.74
N THR A 70 -6.77 -2.22 -8.09
CA THR A 70 -5.98 -1.83 -6.93
C THR A 70 -6.86 -1.89 -5.70
N SER A 71 -6.38 -2.54 -4.64
CA SER A 71 -7.04 -2.54 -3.33
C SER A 71 -6.00 -2.17 -2.28
N LEU A 72 -6.26 -1.11 -1.52
CA LEU A 72 -5.38 -0.64 -0.47
C LEU A 72 -6.14 -0.43 0.83
N ILE A 73 -5.47 -0.72 1.94
CA ILE A 73 -6.00 -0.55 3.29
C ILE A 73 -5.15 0.47 4.02
N THR A 74 -5.81 1.42 4.68
CA THR A 74 -5.16 2.37 5.59
C THR A 74 -5.61 2.12 7.03
N SER A 75 -4.72 2.39 7.98
CA SER A 75 -5.01 2.30 9.40
C SER A 75 -4.29 3.40 10.16
N VAL A 76 -4.99 4.02 11.10
CA VAL A 76 -4.52 5.13 11.93
C VAL A 76 -4.43 4.64 13.37
N TYR A 77 -3.26 4.84 13.95
CA TYR A 77 -2.96 4.42 15.32
C TYR A 77 -2.49 5.64 16.11
N GLY A 78 -3.43 6.32 16.77
CA GLY A 78 -3.13 7.57 17.45
C GLY A 78 -4.39 8.24 18.03
N PRO A 79 -4.20 9.23 18.91
CA PRO A 79 -2.90 9.70 19.43
C PRO A 79 -2.25 8.67 20.37
N ARG A 80 -0.93 8.47 20.24
CA ARG A 80 -0.14 7.54 21.06
C ARG A 80 0.95 8.31 21.80
N ALA A 81 1.23 7.91 23.03
CA ALA A 81 2.31 8.50 23.81
C ALA A 81 3.66 8.28 23.10
N ILE A 82 4.47 9.34 23.04
CA ILE A 82 5.82 9.29 22.49
C ILE A 82 6.81 9.16 23.64
N LYS A 83 7.80 8.28 23.50
CA LYS A 83 8.94 8.21 24.42
C LYS A 83 9.95 9.28 24.02
N GLY A 84 10.23 10.23 24.90
CA GLY A 84 11.19 11.29 24.63
C GLY A 84 10.88 12.56 25.41
N SER A 85 11.46 13.67 24.95
CA SER A 85 11.18 15.00 25.49
C SER A 85 9.76 15.46 25.15
N PHE A 86 9.26 16.41 25.94
CA PHE A 86 8.00 17.09 25.67
C PHE A 86 7.99 17.75 24.28
N THR A 87 6.88 17.57 23.56
CA THR A 87 6.61 18.20 22.27
C THR A 87 5.40 19.12 22.40
N SER A 88 5.43 20.28 21.75
CA SER A 88 4.30 21.24 21.77
C SER A 88 3.17 20.86 20.80
N GLN A 89 3.40 19.86 19.93
CA GLN A 89 2.46 19.37 18.93
C GLN A 89 2.79 17.91 18.59
N ALA A 90 1.80 17.20 18.03
CA ALA A 90 1.99 15.82 17.62
C ALA A 90 2.95 15.70 16.44
N ASN A 91 3.63 14.57 16.39
CA ASN A 91 4.33 14.10 15.20
C ASN A 91 3.52 12.99 14.53
N MET A 92 3.43 13.04 13.20
CA MET A 92 2.75 12.04 12.39
C MET A 92 3.76 11.33 11.48
N THR A 93 3.64 10.01 11.42
CA THR A 93 4.46 9.19 10.54
C THR A 93 3.57 8.32 9.67
N ILE A 94 3.76 8.38 8.36
CA ILE A 94 3.13 7.46 7.41
C ILE A 94 4.11 6.33 7.11
N GLN A 95 3.59 5.12 6.85
CA GLN A 95 4.38 3.98 6.42
C GLN A 95 3.64 3.25 5.30
N LEU A 96 4.30 3.07 4.17
CA LEU A 96 3.80 2.27 3.07
C LEU A 96 4.43 0.87 3.13
N LYS A 97 3.60 -0.16 2.99
CA LYS A 97 4.03 -1.56 3.00
C LYS A 97 3.57 -2.24 1.72
N ASN A 98 4.47 -3.00 1.10
CA ASN A 98 4.12 -3.82 -0.05
C ASN A 98 3.06 -4.85 0.32
N GLY A 99 2.05 -4.99 -0.55
CA GLY A 99 1.00 -6.00 -0.45
C GLY A 99 1.48 -7.38 -0.90
N SER A 100 0.55 -8.25 -1.28
CA SER A 100 0.88 -9.64 -1.62
C SER A 100 1.55 -9.78 -2.99
N VAL A 101 0.97 -9.18 -4.02
CA VAL A 101 1.34 -9.39 -5.43
C VAL A 101 2.44 -8.42 -5.87
N GLU A 102 2.13 -7.14 -5.93
CA GLU A 102 3.08 -6.12 -6.41
C GLU A 102 4.09 -5.74 -5.33
N LYS A 103 5.35 -5.58 -5.75
CA LYS A 103 6.47 -5.18 -4.89
C LYS A 103 7.12 -3.94 -5.47
N TYR A 104 6.96 -2.81 -4.78
CA TYR A 104 7.64 -1.56 -5.10
C TYR A 104 9.00 -1.49 -4.39
N ASN A 105 9.91 -0.67 -4.92
CA ASN A 105 11.20 -0.48 -4.32
C ASN A 105 11.06 0.25 -2.98
N THR A 106 11.89 -0.13 -2.00
CA THR A 106 11.89 0.49 -0.66
C THR A 106 12.21 1.98 -0.68
N SER A 107 13.01 2.46 -1.65
CA SER A 107 13.29 3.89 -1.81
C SER A 107 12.05 4.66 -2.25
N GLU A 108 11.33 4.15 -3.25
CA GLU A 108 10.09 4.75 -3.77
C GLU A 108 9.01 4.80 -2.68
N LEU A 109 8.83 3.71 -1.93
CA LEU A 109 7.89 3.69 -0.81
C LEU A 109 8.22 4.76 0.25
N LYS A 110 9.50 4.99 0.55
CA LYS A 110 9.92 6.03 1.50
C LYS A 110 9.72 7.43 0.95
N GLU A 111 9.98 7.64 -0.33
CA GLU A 111 9.77 8.90 -1.01
C GLU A 111 8.29 9.32 -0.94
N ILE A 112 7.39 8.43 -1.37
CA ILE A 112 5.95 8.69 -1.33
C ILE A 112 5.46 8.85 0.12
N SER A 113 5.98 8.05 1.06
CA SER A 113 5.65 8.20 2.48
C SER A 113 6.04 9.57 3.03
N THR A 114 7.19 10.11 2.61
CA THR A 114 7.65 11.45 3.01
C THR A 114 6.77 12.53 2.38
N PHE A 115 6.44 12.38 1.09
CA PHE A 115 5.54 13.26 0.38
C PHE A 115 4.16 13.33 1.05
N LEU A 116 3.54 12.18 1.32
CA LEU A 116 2.23 12.11 1.99
C LEU A 116 2.28 12.73 3.39
N THR A 117 3.35 12.52 4.14
CA THR A 117 3.50 13.13 5.47
C THR A 117 3.51 14.66 5.36
N GLY A 118 4.17 15.23 4.35
CA GLY A 118 4.14 16.66 4.06
C GLY A 118 2.73 17.18 3.73
N VAL A 119 1.98 16.43 2.91
CA VAL A 119 0.58 16.77 2.59
C VAL A 119 -0.28 16.79 3.86
N PHE A 120 -0.24 15.73 4.68
CA PHE A 120 -1.09 15.64 5.85
C PHE A 120 -0.67 16.56 7.00
N ASN A 121 0.61 16.96 7.09
CA ASN A 121 1.04 18.01 8.04
C ASN A 121 0.35 19.35 7.78
N SER A 122 -0.08 19.62 6.55
CA SER A 122 -0.84 20.83 6.20
C SER A 122 -2.34 20.70 6.50
N VAL A 123 -2.84 19.48 6.73
CA VAL A 123 -4.27 19.19 6.89
C VAL A 123 -4.63 18.90 8.35
N VAL A 124 -3.80 18.15 9.06
CA VAL A 124 -4.06 17.72 10.44
C VAL A 124 -3.76 18.85 11.41
N ASN A 125 -4.68 19.12 12.34
CA ASN A 125 -4.46 20.08 13.42
C ASN A 125 -3.55 19.49 14.52
N LEU A 126 -2.23 19.48 14.28
CA LEU A 126 -1.25 18.85 15.17
C LEU A 126 -1.14 19.51 16.55
N SER A 127 -1.45 20.80 16.67
CA SER A 127 -1.38 21.54 17.94
C SER A 127 -2.48 21.14 18.93
N ARG A 128 -3.54 20.46 18.48
CA ARG A 128 -4.56 19.83 19.34
C ARG A 128 -4.06 18.59 20.08
N TYR A 129 -2.89 18.06 19.73
CA TYR A 129 -2.35 16.81 20.24
C TYR A 129 -0.90 16.98 20.73
N PRO A 130 -0.64 17.73 21.83
CA PRO A 130 0.70 17.90 22.39
C PRO A 130 1.31 16.58 22.89
#